data_AF-A0A2X1AD76-F1
#
_entry.id   AF-A0A2X1AD76-F1
#
_cell.length_a   1.000
_cell.length_b   1.000
_cell.length_c   1.000
_cell.angle_alpha   90.00
_cell.angle_beta   90.00
_cell.angle_gamma   90.00
#
_symmetry.space_group_name_H-M   'P 1'
#
loop_
_entity.id
_entity.type
_entity.pdbx_description
1 polymer ?
#
loop_
_entity_poly.entity_id
_entity_poly.type
_entity_poly.pdbx_seq_one_letter_code
_entity_poly.pdbx_strand_id
1 'polypeptide(L)' 'MAYFCLIDLSSSNVPHMEFLEAESPTEAEFEARALSLLHQSAKTTSILNGEGEVTAVLPPPGKP' A
#
# COMPACT_ATOMS: atom_id res chain seq x y z
N MET A 1 -11.67 11.72 2.45
CA MET A 1 -11.54 10.81 1.29
C MET A 1 -10.94 9.52 1.82
N ALA A 2 -11.45 8.34 1.45
CA ALA A 2 -10.89 7.08 1.95
C ALA A 2 -9.65 6.69 1.12
N TYR A 3 -8.64 6.13 1.77
CA TYR A 3 -7.49 5.52 1.11
C TYR A 3 -7.30 4.08 1.59
N PHE A 4 -6.85 3.21 0.69
CA PHE A 4 -6.58 1.82 0.96
C PHE A 4 -5.20 1.46 0.42
N CYS A 5 -4.42 0.72 1.19
CA CYS A 5 -3.19 0.11 0.75
C CYS A 5 -3.47 -1.31 0.28
N LEU A 6 -3.17 -1.59 -0.98
CA LEU A 6 -3.09 -2.93 -1.53
C LEU A 6 -1.66 -3.43 -1.43
N ILE A 7 -1.44 -4.57 -0.80
CA ILE A 7 -0.14 -5.19 -0.59
C ILE A 7 -0.11 -6.50 -1.36
N ASP A 8 0.68 -6.56 -2.41
CA ASP A 8 0.92 -7.80 -3.15
C ASP A 8 1.95 -8.63 -2.38
N LEU A 9 1.53 -9.79 -1.88
CA LEU A 9 2.35 -10.67 -1.05
C LEU A 9 2.90 -11.82 -1.89
N SER A 10 4.16 -12.18 -1.70
CA SER A 10 4.78 -13.32 -2.39
C SER A 10 4.14 -14.68 -2.08
N SER A 11 3.45 -14.77 -0.95
CA SER A 11 2.76 -15.97 -0.48
C SER A 11 1.31 -16.11 -0.96
N SER A 12 0.77 -15.14 -1.71
CA SER A 12 -0.63 -15.10 -2.14
C SER A 12 -0.76 -14.55 -3.57
N ASN A 13 -1.80 -14.96 -4.28
CA ASN A 13 -2.18 -14.36 -5.57
C ASN A 13 -3.28 -13.30 -5.41
N VAL A 14 -3.77 -13.09 -4.19
CA VAL A 14 -4.76 -12.08 -3.85
C VAL A 14 -4.06 -11.00 -3.02
N PRO A 15 -4.07 -9.73 -3.47
CA PRO A 15 -3.52 -8.61 -2.70
C PRO A 15 -4.23 -8.47 -1.35
N HIS A 16 -3.47 -8.25 -0.30
CA HIS A 16 -4.03 -7.86 1.00
C HIS A 16 -4.45 -6.40 0.93
N MET A 17 -5.60 -6.05 1.51
CA MET A 17 -6.11 -4.68 1.52
C MET A 17 -6.23 -4.20 2.95
N GLU A 18 -5.60 -3.07 3.25
CA GLU A 18 -5.70 -2.38 4.53
C GLU A 18 -6.20 -0.95 4.33
N PHE A 19 -7.01 -0.47 5.27
CA PHE A 19 -7.44 0.93 5.30
C PHE A 19 -6.29 1.81 5.79
N LEU A 20 -6.15 3.00 5.21
CA LEU A 20 -5.17 4.00 5.62
C LEU A 20 -5.87 5.13 6.37
N GLU A 21 -5.34 5.51 7.54
CA GLU A 21 -5.81 6.64 8.35
C GLU A 21 -5.29 7.98 7.81
N ALA A 22 -5.38 8.17 6.49
CA ALA A 22 -4.85 9.33 5.80
C ALA A 22 -5.95 10.30 5.33
N GLU A 23 -5.70 11.60 5.44
CA GLU A 23 -6.58 12.65 4.92
C GLU A 23 -6.09 13.21 3.57
N SER A 24 -4.81 12.97 3.24
CA SER A 24 -4.17 13.43 2.01
C SER A 24 -3.41 12.31 1.26
N PRO A 25 -3.13 12.48 -0.05
CA PRO A 25 -2.32 11.51 -0.79
C PRO A 25 -0.92 11.30 -0.19
N THR A 26 -0.32 12.37 0.34
CA THR A 26 1.02 12.33 0.95
C THR A 26 1.01 11.52 2.25
N GLU A 27 -0.01 11.69 3.09
CA GLU A 27 -0.18 10.87 4.31
C GLU A 27 -0.45 9.41 3.96
N ALA A 28 -1.27 9.15 2.93
CA ALA A 28 -1.53 7.80 2.45
C ALA A 28 -0.24 7.13 1.96
N GLU A 29 0.64 7.87 1.27
CA GLU A 29 1.95 7.36 0.86
C GLU A 29 2.82 7.00 2.06
N PHE A 30 2.84 7.86 3.08
CA PHE A 30 3.61 7.62 4.30
C PHE A 30 3.14 6.37 5.05
N GLU A 31 1.83 6.22 5.25
CA GLU A 31 1.27 5.05 5.91
C GLU A 31 1.42 3.77 5.08
N ALA A 32 1.18 3.83 3.76
CA ALA A 32 1.36 2.68 2.89
C ALA A 32 2.82 2.19 2.90
N ARG A 33 3.80 3.10 2.94
CA ARG A 33 5.22 2.76 3.13
C ARG A 33 5.44 2.09 4.48
N ALA A 34 4.87 2.62 5.56
CA ALA A 34 4.99 2.02 6.89
C ALA A 34 4.40 0.59 6.93
N LEU A 35 3.23 0.37 6.32
CA LEU A 35 2.63 -0.95 6.18
C LEU A 35 3.50 -1.90 5.36
N SER A 36 4.06 -1.43 4.23
CA SER A 36 4.95 -2.25 3.40
C SER A 36 6.16 -2.79 4.17
N LEU A 37 6.64 -2.07 5.20
CA LEU A 37 7.74 -2.49 6.07
C LEU A 37 7.34 -3.59 7.06
N LEU A 38 6.06 -3.65 7.46
CA LEU A 38 5.54 -4.66 8.39
C LEU A 38 5.32 -6.01 7.67
N HIS A 39 5.03 -5.96 6.37
CA HIS A 39 4.77 -7.14 5.55
C HIS A 39 6.04 -7.64 4.86
N GLN A 40 6.82 -8.50 5.53
CA GLN A 40 8.09 -9.04 5.01
C GLN A 40 7.99 -9.76 3.66
N SER A 41 6.80 -10.27 3.31
CA SER A 41 6.54 -10.96 2.04
C SER A 41 6.01 -10.02 0.95
N ALA A 42 5.82 -8.72 1.24
CA ALA A 42 5.38 -7.75 0.25
C ALA A 42 6.35 -7.67 -0.92
N LYS A 43 5.80 -7.65 -2.14
CA LYS A 43 6.51 -7.45 -3.40
C LYS A 43 6.31 -6.04 -3.92
N THR A 44 5.08 -5.54 -3.80
CA THR A 44 4.67 -4.20 -4.20
C THR A 44 3.54 -3.76 -3.28
N THR A 45 3.36 -2.45 -3.16
CA THR A 45 2.18 -1.85 -2.55
C THR A 45 1.57 -0.84 -3.51
N SER A 46 0.26 -0.66 -3.48
CA SER A 46 -0.45 0.33 -4.27
C SER A 46 -1.47 1.05 -3.41
N ILE A 47 -1.71 2.32 -3.67
CA ILE A 47 -2.68 3.11 -2.93
C ILE A 47 -3.91 3.32 -3.81
N LEU A 48 -5.06 2.88 -3.34
CA LEU A 48 -6.37 3.16 -3.93
C LEU A 48 -7.05 4.27 -3.15
N ASN A 49 -7.64 5.24 -3.84
CA ASN A 49 -8.57 6.17 -3.22
C ASN A 49 -10.01 5.61 -3.22
N GLY A 50 -10.93 6.28 -2.52
CA GLY A 50 -12.34 5.89 -2.45
C GLY A 50 -13.10 5.92 -3.77
N GLU A 51 -12.50 6.47 -4.84
CA GLU A 51 -13.03 6.47 -6.21
C GLU A 51 -12.51 5.30 -7.04
N GLY A 52 -11.59 4.50 -6.48
CA GLY A 52 -10.96 3.35 -7.13
C GLY A 52 -9.75 3.70 -8.00
N GLU A 53 -9.27 4.94 -7.95
CA GLU A 53 -8.06 5.35 -8.67
C GLU A 53 -6.80 4.97 -7.88
N VAL A 54 -5.78 4.48 -8.60
CA VAL A 54 -4.47 4.19 -8.03
C VAL A 54 -3.63 5.46 -8.02
N THR A 55 -3.24 5.94 -6.84
CA THR A 55 -2.49 7.19 -6.66
C THR A 55 -0.99 6.99 -6.53
N ALA A 56 -0.54 5.80 -6.13
CA ALA A 56 0.88 5.44 -6.08
C ALA A 56 1.08 3.93 -6.17
N VAL A 57 2.22 3.52 -6.73
CA VAL A 57 2.75 2.16 -6.65
C VAL A 57 4.13 2.24 -6.03
N LEU A 58 4.33 1.54 -4.92
CA LEU A 58 5.51 1.65 -4.08
C LEU A 58 6.14 0.27 -3.92
N PRO A 59 7.43 0.11 -4.24
CA PRO A 59 8.15 -1.11 -3.87
C PRO A 59 8.36 -1.16 -2.35
N PRO A 60 8.47 -2.36 -1.76
CA PRO A 60 8.93 -2.53 -0.39
C PRO A 60 10.33 -1.92 -0.24
N PRO A 61 10.67 -1.29 0.89
CA PRO A 61 12.02 -0.81 1.14
C PRO A 61 13.01 -1.98 1.30
N GLY A 62 13.76 -2.29 0.23
CA GLY A 62 14.74 -3.38 0.15
C GLY A 62 14.17 -4.62 -0.56
N LYS A 63 14.79 -5.17 -1.61
CA LYS A 63 16.23 -5.37 -1.81
C LYS A 63 16.82 -4.55 -2.98
N PRO A 64 18.14 -4.26 -2.94
CA PRO A 64 18.90 -3.91 -4.15
C PRO A 64 18.80 -4.99 -5.23
#